data_AF-A0A9P3C4H0-F1
#
_entry.id   AF-A0A9P3C4H0-F1
#
_cell.length_a   1.000
_cell.length_b   1.000
_cell.length_c   1.000
_cell.angle_alpha   90.00
_cell.angle_beta   90.00
_cell.angle_gamma   90.00
#
_symmetry.space_group_name_H-M   'P 1'
#
loop_
_entity.id
_entity.type
_entity.pdbx_description
1 polymer ?
#
loop_
_entity_poly.entity_id
_entity_poly.type
_entity_poly.pdbx_seq_one_letter_code
_entity_poly.pdbx_strand_id
1 'polypeptide(L)'
;MTPTALSDNHSAVLLLRTAALLTSAAGFVSLAWSMTHHKGISDDGAGESTPSSWEPYIAYAFLWSLIALTIRLIPRRIHPGIYVAFDLVAFLANVIAGCIGLAVLAPVMEGGYNCYAGGCDGDAVLRVEIFAYVVVFVNVVVHLMLTVWASWACRIERGRGKTV
;
A
#
# COMPACT_ATOMS: atom_id res chain seq x y z
N MET A 1 34.39 -2.40 -16.83
CA MET A 1 32.94 -2.13 -16.84
C MET A 1 32.67 -1.02 -15.85
N THR A 2 32.37 0.18 -16.35
CA THR A 2 31.94 1.31 -15.56
C THR A 2 30.62 0.93 -14.88
N PRO A 3 30.52 0.99 -13.53
CA PRO A 3 29.25 0.74 -12.86
C PRO A 3 28.31 1.84 -13.31
N THR A 4 27.31 1.47 -14.12
CA THR A 4 26.18 2.33 -14.48
C THR A 4 25.72 3.00 -13.21
N ALA A 5 25.89 4.33 -13.16
CA ALA A 5 25.42 5.12 -12.05
C ALA A 5 23.97 4.70 -11.80
N LEU A 6 23.72 4.24 -10.58
CA LEU A 6 22.40 3.91 -10.09
C LEU A 6 21.60 5.21 -10.15
N SER A 7 20.98 5.44 -11.31
CA SER A 7 20.24 6.67 -11.57
C SER A 7 18.99 6.58 -10.73
N ASP A 8 18.85 7.49 -9.76
CA ASP A 8 17.62 7.61 -8.96
C ASP A 8 16.37 7.82 -9.84
N ASN A 9 16.57 8.21 -11.10
CA ASN A 9 15.55 8.43 -12.13
C ASN A 9 15.38 7.25 -13.09
N HIS A 10 15.86 6.05 -12.76
CA HIS A 10 15.65 4.87 -13.59
C HIS A 10 14.15 4.64 -13.79
N SER A 11 13.69 4.56 -15.05
CA SER A 11 12.27 4.52 -15.42
C SER A 11 11.50 3.42 -14.69
N ALA A 12 12.12 2.25 -14.49
CA ALA A 12 11.53 1.16 -13.73
C ALA A 12 11.16 1.55 -12.29
N VAL A 13 11.98 2.35 -11.60
CA VAL A 13 11.69 2.74 -10.21
C VAL A 13 10.62 3.82 -10.16
N LEU A 14 10.60 4.74 -11.15
CA LEU A 14 9.50 5.70 -11.31
C LEU A 14 8.17 4.97 -11.57
N LEU A 15 8.17 3.95 -12.44
CA LEU A 15 7.00 3.11 -12.71
C LEU A 15 6.52 2.34 -11.47
N LEU A 16 7.45 1.80 -10.67
CA LEU A 16 7.09 1.15 -9.40
C LEU A 16 6.48 2.16 -8.42
N ARG A 17 6.99 3.39 -8.35
CA ARG A 17 6.42 4.45 -7.49
C ARG A 17 5.04 4.88 -7.94
N THR A 18 4.81 5.03 -9.25
CA THR A 18 3.49 5.36 -9.77
C THR A 18 2.52 4.20 -9.57
N ALA A 19 2.96 2.95 -9.76
CA ALA A 19 2.16 1.77 -9.46
C ALA A 19 1.78 1.71 -7.97
N ALA A 20 2.74 1.97 -7.07
CA ALA A 20 2.48 2.03 -5.62
C ALA A 20 1.46 3.13 -5.29
N LEU A 21 1.60 4.31 -5.89
CA LEU A 21 0.68 5.42 -5.70
C LEU A 21 -0.75 5.09 -6.18
N LEU A 22 -0.89 4.53 -7.38
CA LEU A 22 -2.19 4.20 -7.95
C LEU A 22 -2.87 3.06 -7.21
N THR A 23 -2.13 2.03 -6.82
CA THR A 23 -2.69 0.88 -6.10
C THR A 23 -3.08 1.24 -4.67
N SER A 24 -2.27 2.04 -3.96
CA SER A 24 -2.65 2.58 -2.64
C SER A 24 -3.82 3.55 -2.71
N ALA A 25 -3.90 4.41 -3.74
CA ALA A 25 -5.05 5.30 -3.94
C ALA A 25 -6.33 4.51 -4.22
N ALA A 26 -6.26 3.48 -5.07
CA ALA A 26 -7.41 2.62 -5.35
C ALA A 26 -7.88 1.91 -4.08
N GLY A 27 -6.97 1.31 -3.30
CA GLY A 27 -7.31 0.64 -2.05
C GLY A 27 -7.92 1.60 -1.02
N PHE A 28 -7.32 2.79 -0.87
CA PHE A 28 -7.82 3.83 0.04
C PHE A 28 -9.23 4.31 -0.34
N VAL A 29 -9.47 4.62 -1.61
CA VAL A 29 -10.79 5.08 -2.09
C VAL A 29 -11.84 3.97 -1.95
N SER A 30 -11.49 2.73 -2.24
CA SER A 30 -12.40 1.58 -2.11
C SER A 30 -12.80 1.33 -0.66
N LEU A 31 -11.86 1.39 0.30
CA LEU A 31 -12.17 1.23 1.72
C LEU A 31 -12.98 2.41 2.26
N ALA A 32 -12.62 3.66 1.89
CA ALA A 32 -13.38 4.84 2.29
C ALA A 32 -14.82 4.79 1.76
N TRP A 33 -15.01 4.30 0.53
CA TRP A 33 -16.33 4.06 -0.02
C TRP A 33 -17.08 2.96 0.76
N SER A 34 -16.42 1.83 1.05
CA SER A 34 -17.00 0.73 1.82
C SER A 34 -17.52 1.21 3.18
N MET A 35 -16.71 1.99 3.91
CA MET A 35 -17.10 2.56 5.21
C MET A 35 -18.40 3.35 5.16
N THR A 36 -18.63 4.12 4.09
CA THR A 36 -19.88 4.88 3.97
C THR A 36 -21.11 4.00 3.73
N HIS A 37 -20.92 2.77 3.24
CA HIS A 37 -21.98 1.82 2.90
C HIS A 37 -22.23 0.77 3.99
N HIS A 38 -21.33 0.67 4.99
CA HIS A 38 -21.51 -0.17 6.18
C HIS A 38 -22.67 0.26 7.10
N LYS A 39 -23.16 1.50 6.97
CA LYS A 39 -24.31 2.01 7.76
C LYS A 39 -25.59 1.20 7.63
N GLY A 40 -25.72 0.40 6.56
CA GLY A 40 -26.89 -0.46 6.30
C GLY A 40 -26.72 -1.92 6.67
N ILE A 41 -25.54 -2.34 7.16
CA ILE A 41 -25.15 -3.75 7.35
C ILE A 41 -25.31 -4.19 8.81
N SER A 42 -25.99 -5.31 9.04
CA SER A 42 -26.42 -5.79 10.36
C SER A 42 -25.50 -6.80 11.02
N ASP A 43 -24.65 -7.47 10.24
CA ASP A 43 -23.76 -8.54 10.67
C ASP A 43 -22.28 -8.19 10.50
N ASP A 44 -21.96 -6.89 10.50
CA ASP A 44 -20.60 -6.35 10.42
C ASP A 44 -19.65 -7.01 11.45
N GLY A 45 -20.18 -7.55 12.56
CA GLY A 45 -19.42 -8.35 13.54
C GLY A 45 -18.47 -7.51 14.40
N ALA A 46 -17.92 -6.44 13.83
CA ALA A 46 -17.04 -5.46 14.46
C ALA A 46 -17.45 -3.99 14.17
N GLY A 47 -18.46 -3.75 13.34
CA GLY A 47 -19.01 -2.42 13.05
C GLY A 47 -18.13 -1.58 12.12
N GLU A 48 -18.57 -0.35 11.81
CA GLU A 48 -17.85 0.75 11.10
C GLU A 48 -16.38 0.95 11.56
N SER A 49 -15.99 0.33 12.69
CA SER A 49 -14.66 0.34 13.30
C SER A 49 -13.61 -0.54 12.59
N THR A 50 -14.02 -1.53 11.79
CA THR A 50 -13.06 -2.43 11.14
C THR A 50 -12.30 -1.72 10.01
N PRO A 51 -12.90 -1.36 8.86
CA PRO A 51 -12.14 -0.68 7.80
C PRO A 51 -11.40 0.59 8.28
N SER A 52 -11.98 1.33 9.24
CA SER A 52 -11.41 2.57 9.77
C SER A 52 -10.09 2.39 10.55
N SER A 53 -9.81 1.21 11.09
CA SER A 53 -8.59 0.99 11.88
C SER A 53 -7.37 0.61 11.04
N TRP A 54 -7.56 0.22 9.77
CA TRP A 54 -6.46 -0.09 8.84
C TRP A 54 -6.21 0.93 7.74
N GLU A 55 -7.20 1.77 7.43
CA GLU A 55 -7.05 2.88 6.50
C GLU A 55 -5.77 3.73 6.70
N PRO A 56 -5.34 4.06 7.93
CA PRO A 56 -4.13 4.85 8.13
C PRO A 56 -2.86 4.21 7.56
N TYR A 57 -2.77 2.87 7.53
CA TYR A 57 -1.61 2.16 6.99
C TYR A 57 -1.54 2.26 5.47
N ILE A 58 -2.69 2.19 4.80
CA ILE A 58 -2.79 2.33 3.34
C ILE A 58 -2.56 3.79 2.94
N ALA A 59 -3.11 4.73 3.71
CA ALA A 59 -2.85 6.16 3.56
C ALA A 59 -1.37 6.51 3.72
N TYR A 60 -0.66 5.86 4.67
CA TYR A 60 0.78 6.02 4.81
C TYR A 60 1.53 5.60 3.53
N ALA A 61 1.19 4.44 2.95
CA ALA A 61 1.82 3.97 1.73
C ALA A 61 1.56 4.89 0.52
N PHE A 62 0.34 5.45 0.42
CA PHE A 62 0.00 6.49 -0.54
C PHE A 62 0.84 7.76 -0.36
N LEU A 63 0.85 8.31 0.85
CA LEU A 63 1.58 9.53 1.17
C LEU A 63 3.08 9.37 0.93
N TRP A 64 3.64 8.24 1.37
CA TRP A 64 5.05 7.94 1.17
C TRP A 64 5.39 7.81 -0.33
N SER A 65 4.56 7.12 -1.11
CA SER A 65 4.78 6.98 -2.56
C SER A 65 4.72 8.33 -3.26
N LEU A 66 3.82 9.22 -2.85
CA LEU A 66 3.73 10.59 -3.37
C LEU A 66 4.98 11.42 -3.02
N ILE A 67 5.42 11.37 -1.77
CA ILE A 67 6.63 12.07 -1.30
C ILE A 67 7.86 11.56 -2.07
N ALA A 68 8.03 10.25 -2.16
CA ALA A 68 9.16 9.64 -2.85
C ALA A 68 9.18 9.96 -4.35
N LEU A 69 8.01 9.99 -5.01
CA LEU A 69 7.90 10.40 -6.41
C LEU A 69 8.26 11.89 -6.58
N THR A 70 7.72 12.75 -5.72
CA THR A 70 8.02 14.20 -5.72
C THR A 70 9.50 14.47 -5.53
N ILE A 71 10.14 13.78 -4.59
CA ILE A 71 11.58 13.91 -4.33
C ILE A 71 12.38 13.54 -5.58
N ARG A 72 12.02 12.46 -6.29
CA ARG A 72 12.76 12.00 -7.48
C ARG A 72 12.57 12.91 -8.69
N LEU A 73 11.44 13.60 -8.77
CA LEU A 73 11.19 14.60 -9.81
C LEU A 73 11.97 15.91 -9.58
N ILE A 74 12.37 16.18 -8.32
CA ILE A 74 13.19 17.33 -7.95
C ILE A 74 14.68 16.90 -8.02
N PRO A 75 15.60 17.72 -8.57
CA PRO A 75 17.02 17.37 -8.66
C PRO A 75 17.74 17.49 -7.30
N ARG A 76 17.32 16.70 -6.30
CA ARG A 76 17.98 16.57 -5.00
C ARG A 76 18.33 15.11 -4.72
N ARG A 77 19.61 14.86 -4.46
CA ARG A 77 20.09 13.56 -4.00
C ARG A 77 19.68 13.35 -2.55
N ILE A 78 18.99 12.25 -2.30
CA ILE A 78 18.66 11.77 -0.96
C ILE A 78 19.34 10.43 -0.77
N HIS A 79 19.86 10.20 0.44
CA HIS A 79 20.52 8.95 0.78
C HIS A 79 19.55 7.75 0.61
N PRO A 80 19.94 6.69 -0.12
CA PRO A 80 19.09 5.53 -0.43
C PRO A 80 18.54 4.83 0.82
N GLY A 81 19.25 4.93 1.95
CA GLY A 81 18.80 4.41 3.24
C GLY A 81 17.47 5.00 3.73
N ILE A 82 17.13 6.24 3.35
CA ILE A 82 15.80 6.81 3.65
C ILE A 82 14.73 6.02 2.89
N TYR A 83 14.94 5.75 1.59
CA TYR A 83 13.98 4.95 0.83
C TYR A 83 13.80 3.55 1.43
N VAL A 84 14.90 2.87 1.83
CA VAL A 84 14.82 1.56 2.50
C VAL A 84 13.92 1.60 3.72
N ALA A 85 14.14 2.56 4.62
CA ALA A 85 13.43 2.61 5.90
C ALA A 85 11.92 2.80 5.69
N PHE A 86 11.53 3.80 4.89
CA PHE A 86 10.12 4.12 4.69
C PHE A 86 9.42 3.13 3.75
N ASP A 87 10.10 2.57 2.75
CA ASP A 87 9.53 1.48 1.92
C ASP A 87 9.30 0.21 2.75
N LEU A 88 10.20 -0.10 3.67
CA LEU A 88 10.05 -1.24 4.58
C LEU A 88 8.87 -1.03 5.54
N VAL A 89 8.71 0.18 6.08
CA VAL A 89 7.55 0.52 6.91
C VAL A 89 6.26 0.42 6.11
N ALA A 90 6.21 0.93 4.88
CA ALA A 90 5.03 0.82 4.01
C ALA A 90 4.72 -0.63 3.65
N PHE A 91 5.75 -1.44 3.39
CA PHE A 91 5.61 -2.88 3.18
C PHE A 91 5.00 -3.56 4.41
N LEU A 92 5.58 -3.40 5.59
CA LEU A 92 5.10 -4.04 6.82
C LEU A 92 3.68 -3.57 7.19
N ALA A 93 3.42 -2.27 7.08
CA ALA A 93 2.11 -1.68 7.36
C ALA A 93 1.02 -2.29 6.47
N ASN A 94 1.26 -2.39 5.16
CA ASN A 94 0.29 -2.98 4.23
C ASN A 94 0.15 -4.50 4.41
N VAL A 95 1.22 -5.22 4.77
CA VAL A 95 1.14 -6.65 5.10
C VAL A 95 0.24 -6.86 6.32
N ILE A 96 0.48 -6.12 7.40
CA ILE A 96 -0.31 -6.23 8.62
C ILE A 96 -1.78 -5.87 8.36
N ALA A 97 -2.02 -4.72 7.72
CA ALA A 97 -3.37 -4.26 7.39
C ALA A 97 -4.10 -5.24 6.46
N GLY A 98 -3.43 -5.74 5.42
CA GLY A 98 -4.00 -6.70 4.48
C GLY A 98 -4.32 -8.05 5.11
N CYS A 99 -3.41 -8.60 5.92
CA CYS A 99 -3.62 -9.88 6.60
C CYS A 99 -4.72 -9.82 7.65
N ILE A 100 -4.71 -8.81 8.51
CA ILE A 100 -5.75 -8.63 9.55
C ILE A 100 -7.10 -8.36 8.88
N GLY A 101 -7.12 -7.47 7.87
CA GLY A 101 -8.33 -7.15 7.14
C GLY A 101 -8.97 -8.37 6.46
N LEU A 102 -8.17 -9.21 5.79
CA LEU A 102 -8.68 -10.46 5.23
C LEU A 102 -9.15 -11.45 6.31
N ALA A 103 -8.46 -11.52 7.45
CA ALA A 103 -8.87 -12.40 8.56
C ALA A 103 -10.23 -11.97 9.14
N VAL A 104 -10.49 -10.66 9.20
CA VAL A 104 -11.79 -10.09 9.59
C VAL A 104 -12.86 -10.35 8.53
N LEU A 105 -12.50 -10.28 7.24
CA LEU A 105 -13.43 -10.50 6.13
C LEU A 105 -13.76 -11.97 5.89
N ALA A 106 -12.90 -12.90 6.30
CA ALA A 106 -13.06 -14.34 6.12
C ALA A 106 -14.46 -14.90 6.46
N PRO A 107 -15.08 -14.60 7.62
CA PRO A 107 -16.41 -15.12 7.96
C PRO A 107 -17.52 -14.67 7.01
N VAL A 108 -17.41 -13.51 6.37
CA VAL A 108 -18.45 -12.98 5.47
C VAL A 108 -18.20 -13.31 4.00
N MET A 109 -17.01 -13.82 3.63
CA MET A 109 -16.69 -14.15 2.23
C MET A 109 -17.55 -15.28 1.63
N GLU A 110 -18.09 -16.19 2.45
CA GLU A 110 -18.95 -17.28 1.96
C GLU A 110 -20.44 -16.92 1.92
N GLY A 111 -20.86 -15.90 2.68
CA GLY A 111 -22.27 -15.58 2.93
C GLY A 111 -22.74 -14.20 2.50
N GLY A 112 -21.82 -13.27 2.19
CA GLY A 112 -22.16 -11.86 1.98
C GLY A 112 -22.48 -11.14 3.30
N TYR A 113 -22.69 -9.83 3.19
CA TYR A 113 -23.18 -9.02 4.32
C TYR A 113 -24.71 -9.05 4.39
N ASN A 114 -25.25 -9.18 5.60
CA ASN A 114 -26.67 -9.04 5.88
C ASN A 114 -27.05 -7.57 6.07
N CYS A 115 -28.21 -7.17 5.56
CA CYS A 115 -28.69 -5.79 5.65
C CYS A 115 -29.74 -5.61 6.78
N TYR A 116 -29.76 -4.45 7.44
CA TYR A 116 -30.78 -4.10 8.45
C TYR A 116 -32.18 -3.91 7.85
N ALA A 117 -32.27 -3.45 6.59
CA ALA A 117 -33.52 -3.20 5.88
C ALA A 117 -33.33 -3.33 4.37
N GLY A 118 -34.43 -3.41 3.61
CA GLY A 118 -34.40 -3.39 2.15
C GLY A 118 -33.80 -2.09 1.62
N GLY A 119 -32.76 -2.18 0.79
CA GLY A 119 -32.06 -1.03 0.20
C GLY A 119 -30.54 -0.99 0.42
N CYS A 120 -29.98 -1.96 1.15
CA CYS A 120 -28.53 -2.16 1.24
C CYS A 120 -28.07 -3.25 0.24
N ASP A 121 -26.88 -3.06 -0.32
CA ASP A 121 -26.24 -4.00 -1.25
C ASP A 121 -24.96 -4.55 -0.61
N GLY A 122 -25.14 -5.50 0.32
CA GLY A 122 -24.05 -6.12 1.05
C GLY A 122 -23.04 -6.84 0.15
N ASP A 123 -23.51 -7.39 -0.97
CA ASP A 123 -22.64 -8.05 -1.97
C ASP A 123 -21.73 -7.05 -2.67
N ALA A 124 -22.24 -5.86 -3.02
CA ALA A 124 -21.41 -4.80 -3.60
C ALA A 124 -20.33 -4.32 -2.62
N VAL A 125 -20.68 -4.15 -1.34
CA VAL A 125 -19.72 -3.77 -0.28
C VAL A 125 -18.61 -4.81 -0.17
N LEU A 126 -18.97 -6.08 -0.02
CA LEU A 126 -18.01 -7.18 0.09
C LEU A 126 -17.07 -7.23 -1.13
N ARG A 127 -17.60 -7.09 -2.35
CA ARG A 127 -16.77 -7.11 -3.57
C ARG A 127 -15.77 -5.95 -3.62
N VAL A 128 -16.18 -4.75 -3.18
CA VAL A 128 -15.30 -3.58 -3.15
C VAL A 128 -14.21 -3.75 -2.10
N GLU A 129 -14.51 -4.35 -0.95
CA GLU A 129 -13.50 -4.66 0.07
C GLU A 129 -12.51 -5.72 -0.39
N ILE A 130 -12.98 -6.81 -1.01
CA ILE A 130 -12.11 -7.81 -1.62
C ILE A 130 -11.18 -7.15 -2.65
N PHE A 131 -11.74 -6.30 -3.53
CA PHE A 131 -10.94 -5.54 -4.48
C PHE A 131 -9.89 -4.66 -3.79
N ALA A 132 -10.28 -3.95 -2.73
CA ALA A 132 -9.38 -3.10 -1.95
C ALA A 132 -8.21 -3.91 -1.37
N TYR A 133 -8.48 -5.08 -0.77
CA TYR A 133 -7.42 -5.93 -0.23
C TYR A 133 -6.52 -6.51 -1.33
N VAL A 134 -7.07 -6.89 -2.47
CA VAL A 134 -6.27 -7.34 -3.63
C VAL A 134 -5.28 -6.25 -4.05
N VAL A 135 -5.72 -5.00 -4.21
CA VAL A 135 -4.82 -3.91 -4.60
C VAL A 135 -3.82 -3.54 -3.49
N VAL A 136 -4.17 -3.71 -2.21
CA VAL A 136 -3.23 -3.60 -1.08
C VAL A 136 -2.12 -4.66 -1.18
N PHE A 137 -2.45 -5.92 -1.50
CA PHE A 137 -1.43 -6.96 -1.70
C PHE A 137 -0.55 -6.73 -2.94
N VAL A 138 -1.10 -6.16 -4.02
CA VAL A 138 -0.27 -5.68 -5.13
C VAL A 138 0.70 -4.62 -4.63
N ASN A 139 0.24 -3.68 -3.81
CA ASN A 139 1.09 -2.63 -3.25
C ASN A 139 2.17 -3.18 -2.30
N VAL A 140 1.88 -4.24 -1.53
CA VAL A 140 2.88 -4.99 -0.74
C VAL A 140 4.04 -5.46 -1.61
N VAL A 141 3.74 -6.11 -2.74
CA VAL A 141 4.75 -6.61 -3.67
C VAL A 141 5.60 -5.46 -4.22
N VAL A 142 4.96 -4.35 -4.59
CA VAL A 142 5.65 -3.16 -5.11
C VAL A 142 6.59 -2.55 -4.07
N HIS A 143 6.13 -2.34 -2.83
CA HIS A 143 6.99 -1.80 -1.76
C HIS A 143 8.13 -2.76 -1.38
N LEU A 144 7.93 -4.07 -1.47
CA LEU A 144 9.01 -5.04 -1.30
C LEU A 144 10.08 -4.87 -2.39
N MET A 145 9.68 -4.78 -3.66
CA MET A 145 10.61 -4.54 -4.77
C MET A 145 11.39 -3.23 -4.59
N LEU A 146 10.72 -2.16 -4.17
CA LEU A 146 11.35 -0.86 -3.87
C LEU A 146 12.35 -0.97 -2.71
N THR A 147 12.00 -1.69 -1.65
CA THR A 147 12.88 -1.93 -0.49
C THR A 147 14.14 -2.70 -0.89
N VAL A 148 13.99 -3.76 -1.69
CA VAL A 148 15.11 -4.56 -2.21
C VAL A 148 16.02 -3.70 -3.09
N TRP A 149 15.44 -2.92 -3.99
CA TRP A 149 16.20 -1.99 -4.84
C TRP A 149 16.98 -0.96 -4.01
N ALA A 150 16.33 -0.33 -3.03
CA ALA A 150 16.96 0.67 -2.18
C ALA A 150 18.06 0.06 -1.29
N SER A 151 17.90 -1.19 -0.86
CA SER A 151 18.91 -1.92 -0.10
C SER A 151 20.15 -2.21 -0.95
N TRP A 152 19.94 -2.60 -2.21
CA TRP A 152 21.01 -2.78 -3.17
C TRP A 152 21.74 -1.46 -3.48
N ALA A 153 21.00 -0.36 -3.66
CA ALA A 153 21.55 0.97 -3.83
C ALA A 153 22.44 1.40 -2.65
N CYS A 154 21.95 1.23 -1.42
CA CYS A 154 22.68 1.53 -0.20
C CYS A 154 23.97 0.69 -0.06
N ARG A 155 23.93 -0.59 -0.44
CA ARG A 155 25.11 -1.46 -0.46
C ARG A 155 26.18 -0.95 -1.43
N ILE A 156 25.79 -0.48 -2.61
CA ILE A 156 26.71 0.07 -3.61
C ILE A 156 27.37 1.35 -3.09
N GLU A 157 26.60 2.27 -2.50
CA GLU A 157 27.16 3.49 -1.92
C GLU A 157 28.16 3.21 -0.81
N ARG A 158 27.83 2.28 0.10
CA ARG A 158 28.76 1.84 1.15
C ARG A 158 30.05 1.23 0.59
N GLY A 159 29.98 0.54 -0.55
CA GLY A 159 31.15 -0.01 -1.23
C GLY A 159 32.07 1.07 -1.80
N ARG A 160 31.51 2.16 -2.33
CA ARG A 160 32.27 3.30 -2.88
C ARG A 160 32.95 4.13 -1.81
N GLY A 161 32.37 4.22 -0.61
CA GLY A 161 32.97 4.90 0.53
C GLY A 161 34.17 4.17 1.17
N LYS A 162 34.41 2.90 0.81
CA LYS A 162 35.54 2.10 1.29
C LYS A 162 36.76 2.09 0.36
N THR A 163 36.64 2.71 -0.81
CA THR A 163 37.71 2.80 -1.83
C THR A 163 38.40 4.16 -1.86
N VAL A 164 38.26 4.95 -0.80
CA VAL A 164 38.94 6.25 -0.59
C VAL A 164 39.90 6.13 0.57
#